data_AF-A0A9P3ZCE1-F1
#
_entry.id   AF-A0A9P3ZCE1-F1
#
_cell.length_a   1.000
_cell.length_b   1.000
_cell.length_c   1.000
_cell.angle_alpha   90.00
_cell.angle_beta   90.00
_cell.angle_gamma   90.00
#
_symmetry.space_group_name_H-M   'P 1'
#
loop_
_entity.id
_entity.type
_entity.pdbx_description
1 polymer ?
#
loop_
_entity_poly.entity_id
_entity_poly.type
_entity_poly.pdbx_seq_one_letter_code
_entity_poly.pdbx_strand_id
1 'polypeptide(L)'
;MILYILINIAIVVLITGFNLYRHQMQHLSLSAMLLSITINAFINTFIIDKYNFITLCTITMFIIWTILQFYIDKKLKPVYITDQKFIAIILTIVVSLTQRVTDFSSTQSIYMSIPFLAPAIFIIGGIMLFISTFNSLDETAENNNKIKKLMIKGLIIINISFIVMMVLTPYWYLYLIVYLIFLLFLLWQKVYKF
;
A
#
# COMPACT_ATOMS: atom_id res chain seq x y z
N MET A 1 0.91 5.53 -24.76
CA MET A 1 1.39 4.65 -23.67
C MET A 1 2.44 5.32 -22.79
N ILE A 2 3.54 5.83 -23.35
CA ILE A 2 4.63 6.51 -22.62
C ILE A 2 4.16 7.74 -21.83
N LEU A 3 3.34 8.62 -22.42
CA LEU A 3 2.83 9.83 -21.75
C LEU A 3 2.19 9.52 -20.39
N TYR A 4 1.34 8.50 -20.33
CA TYR A 4 0.66 8.10 -19.09
C TYR A 4 1.60 7.45 -18.06
N ILE A 5 2.69 6.81 -18.51
CA ILE A 5 3.73 6.30 -17.60
C ILE A 5 4.45 7.50 -16.98
N LEU A 6 4.78 8.51 -17.78
CA LEU A 6 5.39 9.76 -17.29
C LEU A 6 4.48 10.49 -16.30
N ILE A 7 3.16 10.56 -16.56
CA ILE A 7 2.19 11.14 -15.63
C ILE A 7 2.18 10.39 -14.29
N ASN A 8 2.15 9.05 -14.30
CA ASN A 8 2.20 8.24 -13.08
C ASN A 8 3.48 8.52 -12.27
N ILE A 9 4.63 8.57 -12.93
CA ILE A 9 5.92 8.88 -12.30
C ILE A 9 5.90 10.28 -11.71
N ALA A 10 5.43 11.28 -12.46
CA ALA A 10 5.37 12.67 -12.02
C ALA A 10 4.52 12.83 -10.76
N ILE A 11 3.36 12.17 -10.69
CA ILE A 11 2.49 12.22 -9.51
C ILE A 11 3.18 11.63 -8.28
N VAL A 12 3.83 10.46 -8.41
CA VAL A 12 4.58 9.85 -7.29
C VAL A 12 5.70 10.77 -6.82
N VAL A 13 6.50 11.31 -7.75
CA VAL A 13 7.63 12.20 -7.44
C VAL A 13 7.13 13.49 -6.77
N LEU A 14 6.03 14.08 -7.23
CA LEU A 14 5.45 15.29 -6.64
C LEU A 14 4.99 15.06 -5.20
N ILE A 15 4.24 13.98 -4.93
CA ILE A 15 3.69 13.70 -3.61
C ILE A 15 4.79 13.29 -2.62
N THR A 16 5.65 12.36 -3.02
CA THR A 16 6.76 11.91 -2.16
C THR A 16 7.80 13.01 -1.96
N GLY A 17 8.08 13.81 -2.99
CA GLY A 17 8.96 14.99 -2.92
C GLY A 17 8.39 16.09 -2.02
N PHE A 18 7.10 16.37 -2.10
CA PHE A 18 6.44 17.33 -1.20
C PHE A 18 6.48 16.86 0.25
N ASN A 19 6.26 15.57 0.51
CA ASN A 19 6.38 15.00 1.86
C ASN A 19 7.80 15.14 2.40
N LEU A 20 8.81 14.81 1.58
CA LEU A 20 10.22 15.00 1.93
C LEU A 20 10.54 16.47 2.23
N TYR A 21 10.07 17.40 1.40
CA TYR A 21 10.26 18.83 1.62
C TYR A 21 9.64 19.30 2.93
N ARG A 22 8.38 18.91 3.21
CA ARG A 22 7.68 19.23 4.46
C ARG A 22 8.43 18.74 5.70
N HIS A 23 9.09 17.60 5.60
CA HIS A 23 9.83 16.98 6.68
C HIS A 23 11.34 17.28 6.64
N GLN A 24 11.75 18.36 5.96
CA GLN A 24 13.14 18.80 5.87
C GLN A 24 14.10 17.69 5.42
N MET A 25 13.65 16.84 4.51
CA MET A 25 14.37 15.68 3.99
C MET A 25 14.75 14.64 5.04
N GLN A 26 14.20 14.70 6.26
CA GLN A 26 14.60 13.81 7.36
C GLN A 26 14.03 12.40 7.17
N HIS A 27 12.77 12.30 6.73
CA HIS A 27 12.08 11.02 6.56
C HIS A 27 11.03 11.08 5.44
N LEU A 28 10.74 9.91 4.87
CA LEU A 28 9.58 9.68 4.01
C LEU A 28 8.55 8.87 4.80
N SER A 29 7.29 9.34 4.83
CA SER A 29 6.21 8.60 5.51
C SER A 29 5.59 7.53 4.61
N LEU A 30 5.26 6.38 5.20
CA LEU A 30 4.53 5.31 4.49
C LEU A 30 3.17 5.81 3.98
N SER A 31 2.50 6.68 4.74
CA SER A 31 1.26 7.35 4.34
C SER A 31 1.40 8.12 3.02
N ALA A 32 2.54 8.77 2.75
CA ALA A 32 2.75 9.47 1.48
C ALA A 32 2.99 8.54 0.29
N MET A 33 3.67 7.41 0.51
CA MET A 33 3.80 6.37 -0.51
C MET A 33 2.43 5.82 -0.90
N LEU A 34 1.61 5.46 0.10
CA LEU A 34 0.26 4.95 -0.10
C LEU A 34 -0.66 6.00 -0.75
N LEU A 35 -0.58 7.26 -0.33
CA LEU A 35 -1.32 8.36 -0.95
C LEU A 35 -0.97 8.52 -2.44
N SER A 36 0.32 8.43 -2.78
CA SER A 36 0.79 8.49 -4.17
C SER A 36 0.19 7.37 -5.02
N ILE A 37 0.21 6.14 -4.51
CA ILE A 37 -0.36 4.98 -5.21
C ILE A 37 -1.87 5.14 -5.35
N THR A 38 -2.57 5.61 -4.31
CA THR A 38 -4.02 5.79 -4.31
C THR A 38 -4.48 6.82 -5.33
N ILE A 39 -3.82 7.99 -5.39
CA ILE A 39 -4.14 9.04 -6.35
C ILE A 39 -3.91 8.54 -7.78
N ASN A 40 -2.80 7.83 -8.03
CA ASN A 40 -2.55 7.23 -9.32
C ASN A 40 -3.58 6.17 -9.71
N ALA A 41 -3.96 5.27 -8.79
CA ALA A 41 -4.98 4.26 -9.04
C ALA A 41 -6.33 4.90 -9.44
N PHE A 42 -6.71 5.97 -8.74
CA PHE A 42 -7.92 6.74 -9.05
C PHE A 42 -7.84 7.35 -10.45
N ILE A 43 -6.78 8.10 -10.76
CA ILE A 43 -6.58 8.75 -12.07
C ILE A 43 -6.52 7.70 -13.21
N ASN A 44 -5.79 6.61 -13.01
CA ASN A 44 -5.64 5.55 -14.02
C ASN A 44 -6.98 4.89 -14.35
N THR A 45 -7.88 4.75 -13.38
CA THR A 45 -9.21 4.16 -13.61
C THR A 45 -10.05 5.03 -14.55
N PHE A 46 -10.02 6.36 -14.39
CA PHE A 46 -10.68 7.28 -15.33
C PHE A 46 -10.05 7.27 -16.73
N ILE A 47 -8.72 7.12 -16.80
CA ILE A 47 -8.00 7.10 -18.09
C ILE A 47 -8.24 5.79 -18.85
N ILE A 48 -8.28 4.67 -18.15
CA ILE A 48 -8.43 3.33 -18.73
C ILE A 48 -9.92 3.00 -19.00
N ASP A 49 -10.83 3.71 -18.33
CA ASP A 49 -12.28 3.58 -18.48
C ASP A 49 -12.80 2.15 -18.17
N LYS A 50 -12.18 1.51 -17.17
CA LYS A 50 -12.54 0.17 -16.69
C LYS A 50 -13.06 0.21 -15.26
N TYR A 51 -14.37 0.22 -15.10
CA TYR A 51 -15.05 0.19 -13.80
C TYR A 51 -15.61 -1.21 -13.53
N ASN A 52 -14.76 -2.11 -13.04
CA ASN A 52 -15.20 -3.43 -12.61
C ASN A 52 -14.86 -3.65 -11.14
N PHE A 53 -15.26 -4.82 -10.65
CA PHE A 53 -15.04 -5.18 -9.26
C PHE A 53 -13.57 -5.07 -8.84
N ILE A 54 -12.63 -5.54 -9.67
CA ILE A 54 -11.20 -5.53 -9.35
C ILE A 54 -10.70 -4.09 -9.23
N THR A 55 -11.01 -3.22 -10.19
CA THR A 55 -10.53 -1.82 -10.18
C THR A 55 -11.13 -1.03 -9.03
N LEU A 56 -12.45 -1.05 -8.88
CA LEU A 56 -13.14 -0.33 -7.81
C LEU A 56 -12.74 -0.83 -6.42
N CYS A 57 -12.60 -2.14 -6.25
CA CYS A 57 -12.26 -2.72 -4.96
C CYS A 57 -10.80 -2.46 -4.58
N THR A 58 -9.86 -2.56 -5.52
CA THR A 58 -8.45 -2.23 -5.26
C THR A 58 -8.26 -0.76 -4.90
N ILE A 59 -8.91 0.17 -5.60
CA ILE A 59 -8.92 1.59 -5.23
C ILE A 59 -9.46 1.79 -3.82
N THR A 60 -10.59 1.16 -3.50
CA THR A 60 -11.22 1.28 -2.18
C THR A 60 -10.29 0.75 -1.08
N MET A 61 -9.64 -0.40 -1.29
CA MET A 61 -8.65 -0.94 -0.36
C MET A 61 -7.46 0.01 -0.16
N PHE A 62 -6.95 0.63 -1.24
CA PHE A 62 -5.88 1.63 -1.14
C PHE A 62 -6.31 2.88 -0.37
N ILE A 63 -7.53 3.38 -0.59
CA ILE A 63 -8.10 4.51 0.17
C ILE A 63 -8.17 4.17 1.65
N ILE A 64 -8.77 3.02 2.00
CA ILE A 64 -8.92 2.59 3.40
C ILE A 64 -7.55 2.43 4.05
N TRP A 65 -6.60 1.79 3.37
CA TRP A 65 -5.26 1.59 3.92
C TRP A 65 -4.52 2.92 4.13
N THR A 66 -4.64 3.84 3.19
CA THR A 66 -4.05 5.19 3.30
C THR A 66 -4.61 5.94 4.50
N ILE A 67 -5.95 5.94 4.70
CA ILE A 67 -6.60 6.57 5.85
C ILE A 67 -6.13 5.94 7.16
N LEU A 68 -6.08 4.61 7.22
CA LEU A 68 -5.61 3.88 8.39
C LEU A 68 -4.15 4.20 8.71
N GLN A 69 -3.30 4.34 7.70
CA GLN A 69 -1.90 4.70 7.89
C GLN A 69 -1.74 6.14 8.38
N PHE A 70 -2.54 7.10 7.90
CA PHE A 70 -2.57 8.46 8.46
C PHE A 70 -3.01 8.46 9.92
N TYR A 71 -3.99 7.63 10.28
CA TYR A 71 -4.43 7.48 11.66
C TYR A 71 -3.30 6.95 12.55
N ILE A 72 -2.60 5.91 12.09
CA ILE A 72 -1.42 5.34 12.76
C ILE A 72 -0.34 6.41 12.94
N ASP A 73 0.02 7.14 11.88
CA ASP A 73 1.07 8.17 11.93
C ASP A 73 0.73 9.32 12.89
N LYS A 74 -0.57 9.57 13.16
CA LYS A 74 -1.04 10.58 14.12
C LYS A 74 -1.03 10.06 15.57
N LYS A 75 -1.40 8.80 15.79
CA LYS A 75 -1.57 8.17 17.11
C LYS A 75 -0.26 7.62 17.67
N LEU A 76 0.54 7.03 16.81
CA LEU A 76 1.82 6.40 17.12
C LEU A 76 2.95 7.30 16.62
N LYS A 77 4.18 7.08 17.10
CA LYS A 77 5.33 7.72 16.47
C LYS A 77 5.31 7.36 14.98
N PRO A 78 5.27 8.36 14.09
CA PRO A 78 5.09 8.15 12.66
C PRO A 78 6.15 7.22 12.08
N VAL A 79 5.69 6.41 11.13
CA VAL A 79 6.55 5.44 10.46
C VAL A 79 7.46 6.17 9.49
N TYR A 80 8.73 6.26 9.85
CA TYR A 80 9.74 7.01 9.10
C TYR A 80 10.73 6.11 8.38
N ILE A 81 10.80 6.26 7.06
CA ILE A 81 11.88 5.73 6.23
C ILE A 81 12.99 6.80 6.19
N THR A 82 14.06 6.58 6.95
CA THR A 82 15.17 7.55 7.08
C THR A 82 16.29 7.29 6.08
N ASP A 83 16.63 6.02 5.84
CA ASP A 83 17.91 5.67 5.20
C ASP A 83 17.77 5.47 3.69
N GLN A 84 16.67 4.86 3.22
CA GLN A 84 16.52 4.43 1.82
C GLN A 84 15.36 5.09 1.09
N LYS A 85 15.31 6.43 1.17
CA LYS A 85 14.25 7.25 0.56
C LYS A 85 14.16 7.06 -0.95
N PHE A 86 15.31 6.96 -1.64
CA PHE A 86 15.36 6.75 -3.08
C PHE A 86 14.74 5.41 -3.50
N ILE A 87 15.09 4.33 -2.79
CA ILE A 87 14.51 2.99 -3.04
C ILE A 87 13.01 3.00 -2.76
N ALA A 88 12.57 3.69 -1.70
CA ALA A 88 11.14 3.84 -1.40
C ALA A 88 10.38 4.54 -2.53
N ILE A 89 10.93 5.62 -3.10
CA ILE A 89 10.32 6.33 -4.24
C ILE A 89 10.23 5.41 -5.47
N ILE A 90 11.31 4.70 -5.80
CA ILE A 90 11.31 3.73 -6.91
C ILE A 90 10.24 2.65 -6.68
N LEU A 91 10.18 2.06 -5.50
CA LEU A 91 9.17 1.04 -5.19
C LEU A 91 7.75 1.59 -5.29
N THR A 92 7.52 2.83 -4.85
CA THR A 92 6.21 3.48 -4.98
C THR A 92 5.84 3.65 -6.45
N ILE A 93 6.78 4.03 -7.32
CA ILE A 93 6.57 4.10 -8.76
C ILE A 93 6.25 2.71 -9.32
N VAL A 94 7.02 1.68 -8.98
CA VAL A 94 6.85 0.32 -9.50
C VAL A 94 5.49 -0.26 -9.08
N VAL A 95 5.09 -0.10 -7.80
CA VAL A 95 3.76 -0.52 -7.31
C VAL A 95 2.65 0.24 -8.03
N SER A 96 2.81 1.55 -8.22
CA SER A 96 1.83 2.36 -8.94
C SER A 96 1.66 1.96 -10.41
N LEU A 97 2.75 1.63 -11.10
CA LEU A 97 2.70 1.14 -12.48
C LEU A 97 2.10 -0.26 -12.55
N THR A 98 2.39 -1.10 -11.56
CA THR A 98 1.80 -2.45 -11.42
C THR A 98 0.28 -2.36 -11.23
N GLN A 99 -0.19 -1.39 -10.43
CA GLN A 99 -1.62 -1.13 -10.29
C GLN A 99 -2.27 -0.71 -11.61
N ARG A 100 -1.58 0.05 -12.45
CA ARG A 100 -2.11 0.39 -13.77
C ARG A 100 -2.26 -0.83 -14.69
N VAL A 101 -1.31 -1.77 -14.63
CA VAL A 101 -1.45 -3.06 -15.33
C VAL A 101 -2.70 -3.77 -14.84
N THR A 102 -3.09 -3.60 -13.56
CA THR A 102 -4.26 -4.24 -12.95
C THR A 102 -5.50 -3.75 -13.64
N ASP A 103 -5.61 -2.43 -13.72
CA ASP A 103 -6.77 -1.77 -14.30
C ASP A 103 -6.93 -2.20 -15.76
N PHE A 104 -5.82 -2.32 -16.50
CA PHE A 104 -5.82 -2.79 -17.87
C PHE A 104 -6.23 -4.26 -18.02
N SER A 105 -5.71 -5.19 -17.20
CA SER A 105 -5.99 -6.62 -17.31
C SER A 105 -7.16 -7.12 -16.46
N SER A 106 -7.87 -6.23 -15.76
CA SER A 106 -8.93 -6.53 -14.79
C SER A 106 -10.08 -7.37 -15.34
N THR A 107 -10.32 -7.36 -16.66
CA THR A 107 -11.35 -8.16 -17.33
C THR A 107 -10.90 -9.57 -17.72
N GLN A 108 -9.61 -9.90 -17.53
CA GLN A 108 -9.00 -11.16 -17.98
C GLN A 108 -8.80 -12.16 -16.84
N SER A 109 -9.52 -12.02 -15.73
CA SER A 109 -9.44 -12.98 -14.62
C SER A 109 -10.05 -14.33 -15.01
N ILE A 110 -9.29 -15.40 -14.81
CA ILE A 110 -9.68 -16.78 -15.15
C ILE A 110 -10.82 -17.28 -14.24
N TYR A 111 -10.81 -16.91 -12.95
CA TYR A 111 -11.94 -17.11 -12.04
C TYR A 111 -12.21 -15.85 -11.22
N MET A 112 -13.44 -15.33 -11.34
CA MET A 112 -13.84 -14.12 -10.63
C MET A 112 -14.02 -14.34 -9.11
N SER A 113 -14.20 -15.58 -8.65
CA SER A 113 -14.42 -15.93 -7.22
C SER A 113 -13.25 -15.57 -6.30
N ILE A 114 -12.01 -15.67 -6.77
CA ILE A 114 -10.81 -15.38 -5.95
C ILE A 114 -10.64 -13.88 -5.66
N PRO A 115 -10.81 -12.97 -6.64
CA PRO A 115 -10.95 -11.54 -6.38
C PRO A 115 -11.94 -11.19 -5.26
N PHE A 116 -13.07 -11.90 -5.13
CA PHE A 116 -14.05 -11.65 -4.06
C PHE A 116 -13.56 -12.06 -2.66
N LEU A 117 -12.56 -12.94 -2.55
CA LEU A 117 -11.95 -13.31 -1.27
C LEU A 117 -10.99 -12.22 -0.75
N ALA A 118 -10.32 -11.50 -1.65
CA ALA A 118 -9.31 -10.51 -1.29
C ALA A 118 -9.82 -9.42 -0.33
N PRO A 119 -11.01 -8.82 -0.50
CA PRO A 119 -11.56 -7.83 0.45
C PRO A 119 -11.76 -8.39 1.85
N ALA A 120 -12.16 -9.65 1.99
CA ALA A 120 -12.31 -10.28 3.30
C ALA A 120 -10.95 -10.42 4.00
N ILE A 121 -9.91 -10.85 3.27
CA ILE A 121 -8.53 -10.92 3.78
C ILE A 121 -8.04 -9.52 4.16
N PHE A 122 -8.30 -8.52 3.32
CA PHE A 122 -7.94 -7.12 3.58
C PHE A 122 -8.55 -6.60 4.88
N ILE A 123 -9.85 -6.84 5.10
CA ILE A 123 -10.56 -6.43 6.32
C ILE A 123 -9.91 -7.04 7.57
N ILE A 124 -9.53 -8.32 7.53
CA ILE A 124 -8.82 -8.98 8.65
C ILE A 124 -7.51 -8.24 8.96
N GLY A 125 -6.72 -7.91 7.94
CA GLY A 125 -5.47 -7.17 8.10
C GLY A 125 -5.69 -5.74 8.64
N GLY A 126 -6.71 -5.05 8.12
CA GLY A 126 -7.10 -3.71 8.57
C GLY A 126 -7.56 -3.68 10.03
N ILE A 127 -8.36 -4.66 10.46
CA ILE A 127 -8.80 -4.80 11.85
C ILE A 127 -7.59 -5.02 12.77
N MET A 128 -6.62 -5.86 12.39
CA MET A 128 -5.41 -6.05 13.19
C MET A 128 -4.62 -4.75 13.39
N LEU A 129 -4.43 -3.97 12.32
CA LEU A 129 -3.78 -2.65 12.38
C LEU A 129 -4.56 -1.66 13.25
N PHE A 130 -5.89 -1.65 13.13
CA PHE A 130 -6.77 -0.79 13.91
C PHE A 130 -6.69 -1.12 15.40
N ILE A 131 -6.87 -2.39 15.78
CA ILE A 131 -6.81 -2.85 17.18
C ILE A 131 -5.44 -2.54 17.80
N SER A 132 -4.35 -2.78 17.08
CA SER A 132 -3.01 -2.46 17.58
C SER A 132 -2.82 -0.97 17.90
N THR A 133 -3.47 -0.09 17.12
CA THR A 133 -3.37 1.37 17.31
C THR A 133 -4.25 1.86 18.47
N PHE A 134 -5.33 1.15 18.79
CA PHE A 134 -6.15 1.45 19.97
C PHE A 134 -5.50 0.99 21.27
N ASN A 135 -4.94 -0.23 21.28
CA ASN A 135 -4.36 -0.84 22.48
C ASN A 135 -3.00 -0.25 22.88
N SER A 136 -2.34 0.52 22.01
CA SER A 136 -1.07 1.19 22.31
C SER A 136 -1.17 2.36 23.29
N LEU A 137 -2.37 2.65 23.79
CA LEU A 137 -2.58 3.61 24.87
C LEU A 137 -2.20 3.05 26.24
N ASP A 138 -2.14 1.72 26.40
CA ASP A 138 -1.81 1.07 27.67
C ASP A 138 -0.30 0.76 27.73
N GLU A 139 0.46 1.71 28.31
CA GLU A 139 1.92 1.76 28.38
C GLU A 139 2.56 0.69 29.30
N THR A 140 2.56 -0.57 28.87
CA THR A 140 3.46 -1.58 29.45
C THR A 140 4.41 -2.12 28.39
N ALA A 141 5.70 -2.26 28.74
CA ALA A 141 6.75 -2.68 27.81
C ALA A 141 6.47 -4.04 27.13
N GLU A 142 5.79 -4.94 27.83
CA GLU A 142 5.38 -6.25 27.31
C GLU A 142 4.23 -6.14 26.28
N ASN A 143 3.32 -5.19 26.48
CA ASN A 143 2.21 -4.90 25.57
C ASN A 143 2.72 -4.28 24.25
N ASN A 144 3.77 -3.45 24.30
CA ASN A 144 4.39 -2.84 23.12
C ASN A 144 4.92 -3.88 22.10
N ASN A 145 5.54 -4.97 22.56
CA ASN A 145 6.01 -6.04 21.69
C ASN A 145 4.86 -6.83 21.05
N LYS A 146 3.77 -7.05 21.79
CA LYS A 146 2.57 -7.73 21.30
C LYS A 146 1.86 -6.90 20.24
N ILE A 147 1.72 -5.60 20.49
CA ILE A 147 1.15 -4.61 19.57
C ILE A 147 1.95 -4.53 18.28
N LYS A 148 3.29 -4.44 18.37
CA LYS A 148 4.17 -4.42 17.20
C LYS A 148 4.01 -5.67 16.33
N LYS A 149 3.98 -6.85 16.94
CA LYS A 149 3.75 -8.11 16.20
C LYS A 149 2.39 -8.10 15.50
N LEU A 150 1.37 -7.56 16.14
CA LEU A 150 0.03 -7.44 15.55
C LEU A 150 0.02 -6.46 14.35
N MET A 151 0.71 -5.32 14.46
CA MET A 151 0.84 -4.36 13.35
C MET A 151 1.54 -4.97 12.14
N ILE A 152 2.64 -5.67 12.36
CA ILE A 152 3.39 -6.35 11.29
C ILE A 152 2.52 -7.43 10.63
N LYS A 153 1.79 -8.22 11.42
CA LYS A 153 0.86 -9.23 10.88
C LYS A 153 -0.24 -8.58 10.03
N GLY A 154 -0.82 -7.48 10.50
CA GLY A 154 -1.83 -6.73 9.74
C GLY A 154 -1.30 -6.21 8.41
N LEU A 155 -0.09 -5.64 8.40
CA LEU A 155 0.59 -5.17 7.19
C LEU A 155 0.86 -6.32 6.20
N ILE A 156 1.31 -7.48 6.68
CA ILE A 156 1.53 -8.67 5.84
C ILE A 156 0.21 -9.14 5.22
N ILE A 157 -0.86 -9.25 6.01
CA ILE A 157 -2.17 -9.70 5.54
C ILE A 157 -2.75 -8.76 4.50
N ILE A 158 -2.60 -7.43 4.68
CA ILE A 158 -3.03 -6.45 3.67
C ILE A 158 -2.29 -6.65 2.36
N ASN A 159 -0.96 -6.80 2.37
CA ASN A 159 -0.21 -7.04 1.14
C ASN A 159 -0.61 -8.37 0.46
N ILE A 160 -0.85 -9.42 1.24
CA ILE A 160 -1.38 -10.69 0.72
C ILE A 160 -2.72 -10.49 0.02
N SER A 161 -3.62 -9.65 0.56
CA SER A 161 -4.92 -9.39 -0.07
C SER A 161 -4.78 -8.80 -1.49
N PHE A 162 -3.81 -7.89 -1.71
CA PHE A 162 -3.54 -7.34 -3.05
C PHE A 162 -2.98 -8.39 -4.01
N ILE A 163 -2.15 -9.31 -3.52
CA ILE A 163 -1.68 -10.44 -4.32
C ILE A 163 -2.88 -11.31 -4.71
N VAL A 164 -3.70 -11.74 -3.74
CA VAL A 164 -4.89 -12.61 -3.97
C VAL A 164 -5.84 -11.99 -4.99
N MET A 165 -6.04 -10.67 -4.96
CA MET A 165 -6.88 -9.97 -5.93
C MET A 165 -6.46 -10.22 -7.39
N MET A 166 -5.17 -10.46 -7.64
CA MET A 166 -4.59 -10.56 -8.98
C MET A 166 -4.01 -11.93 -9.34
N VAL A 167 -4.02 -12.92 -8.43
CA VAL A 167 -3.42 -14.27 -8.64
C VAL A 167 -3.95 -14.99 -9.88
N LEU A 168 -5.19 -14.70 -10.31
CA LEU A 168 -5.81 -15.36 -11.47
C LEU A 168 -5.92 -14.47 -12.71
N THR A 169 -5.16 -13.38 -12.75
CA THR A 169 -4.99 -12.58 -13.96
C THR A 169 -3.78 -13.07 -14.77
N PRO A 170 -3.69 -12.80 -16.08
CA PRO A 170 -2.57 -13.25 -16.91
C PRO A 170 -1.20 -12.77 -16.41
N TYR A 171 -1.17 -11.66 -15.66
CA TYR A 171 0.04 -11.02 -15.16
C TYR A 171 0.29 -11.29 -13.67
N TRP A 172 -0.33 -12.31 -13.08
CA TRP A 172 -0.23 -12.64 -11.64
C TRP A 172 1.21 -12.68 -11.10
N TYR A 173 2.17 -13.17 -11.89
CA TYR A 173 3.57 -13.27 -11.51
C TYR A 173 4.20 -11.89 -11.25
N LEU A 174 3.81 -10.87 -12.02
CA LEU A 174 4.29 -9.50 -11.85
C LEU A 174 3.82 -8.95 -10.50
N TYR A 175 2.55 -9.16 -10.15
CA TYR A 175 2.00 -8.77 -8.85
C TYR A 175 2.71 -9.46 -7.70
N LEU A 176 2.88 -10.78 -7.80
CA LEU A 176 3.55 -11.54 -6.76
C LEU A 176 4.96 -10.99 -6.50
N ILE A 177 5.76 -10.80 -7.54
CA ILE A 177 7.13 -10.31 -7.41
C ILE A 177 7.15 -8.89 -6.82
N VAL A 178 6.35 -7.97 -7.37
CA VAL A 178 6.37 -6.57 -6.96
C VAL A 178 5.90 -6.39 -5.52
N TYR A 179 4.78 -7.01 -5.13
CA TYR A 179 4.26 -6.90 -3.77
C TYR A 179 5.12 -7.65 -2.75
N LEU A 180 5.80 -8.74 -3.14
CA LEU A 180 6.75 -9.43 -2.28
C LEU A 180 7.98 -8.56 -2.02
N ILE A 181 8.55 -7.93 -3.06
CA ILE A 181 9.65 -6.97 -2.90
C ILE A 181 9.22 -5.78 -2.04
N PHE A 182 8.02 -5.24 -2.28
CA PHE A 182 7.46 -4.13 -1.50
C PHE A 182 7.32 -4.52 -0.02
N LEU A 183 6.78 -5.71 0.27
CA LEU A 183 6.64 -6.22 1.64
C LEU A 183 8.01 -6.45 2.31
N LEU A 184 8.97 -7.06 1.61
CA LEU A 184 10.32 -7.25 2.14
C LEU A 184 10.99 -5.90 2.45
N PHE A 185 10.79 -4.89 1.60
CA PHE A 185 11.29 -3.55 1.84
C PHE A 185 10.67 -2.91 3.09
N LEU A 186 9.34 -3.01 3.26
CA LEU A 186 8.65 -2.50 4.45
C LEU A 186 9.12 -3.20 5.73
N LEU A 187 9.36 -4.52 5.68
CA LEU A 187 9.94 -5.26 6.81
C LEU A 187 11.38 -4.84 7.09
N TRP A 188 12.19 -4.61 6.06
CA TRP A 188 13.58 -4.18 6.20
C TRP A 188 13.70 -2.80 6.84
N GLN A 189 12.84 -1.86 6.43
CA GLN A 189 12.79 -0.52 7.01
C GLN A 189 12.31 -0.51 8.48
N LYS A 190 11.82 -1.65 8.99
CA LYS A 190 11.24 -1.79 10.33
C LYS A 190 10.20 -0.69 10.56
N VAL A 191 9.25 -0.57 9.63
CA VAL A 191 8.13 0.39 9.60
C VAL A 191 7.58 0.70 11.01
N TYR A 192 7.42 -0.30 11.88
CA TYR A 192 7.06 -0.10 13.29
C TYR A 192 8.27 -0.21 14.24
N LYS A 193 9.02 0.90 14.41
CA LYS A 193 10.01 1.07 15.49
C LYS A 193 9.37 1.84 16.65
N PHE A 194 9.23 1.17 17.80
CA PHE A 194 9.03 1.82 19.09
C PHE A 194 10.37 1.77 19.83
#